data_AF-A0A7J6XDB9-F1
#
_entry.id   AF-A0A7J6XDB9-F1
#
_cell.length_a   1.000
_cell.length_b   1.000
_cell.length_c   1.000
_cell.angle_alpha   90.00
_cell.angle_beta   90.00
_cell.angle_gamma   90.00
#
_symmetry.space_group_name_H-M   'P 1'
#
loop_
_entity.id
_entity.type
_entity.pdbx_description
1 polymer ?
#
loop_
_entity_poly.entity_id
_entity_poly.type
_entity_poly.pdbx_seq_one_letter_code
_entity_poly.pdbx_strand_id
1 'polypeptide(L)'
;MSWENEIVVRDVTNAGLVVSDRVGRDAATQIDLEEALEASRYSSHPYATQPKEWPSSVEVVDHWELPPVLVERYNAAGGEGTALCGIFPEIRRAWATVDNSLFLWRFDKWDGQCPEYSGEEQAICAVGLAKTRPGIFVEAIQYLLVLATPTELILVGVCCTGRGDGTDPYAEVSLQPLPEYTIPSDGVTMTCFTCTSKGHIYLAGRDGHVYELQYTTGSSWQKRCRKVCLTAGLGSLVS
;
A
#
# COMPACT_ATOMS: atom_id res chain seq x y z
N MET A 1 -18.72 -29.77 45.31
CA MET A 1 -18.12 -28.52 44.77
C MET A 1 -16.60 -28.60 44.56
N SER A 2 -15.76 -29.16 45.44
CA SER A 2 -14.29 -29.20 45.18
C SER A 2 -13.81 -30.35 44.26
N TRP A 3 -14.48 -31.50 44.29
CA TRP A 3 -14.07 -32.70 43.52
C TRP A 3 -14.39 -32.58 42.02
N GLU A 4 -15.53 -31.95 41.69
CA GLU A 4 -15.91 -31.67 40.30
C GLU A 4 -14.92 -30.68 39.66
N ASN A 5 -14.47 -29.66 40.40
CA ASN A 5 -13.44 -28.73 39.94
C ASN A 5 -12.09 -29.42 39.67
N GLU A 6 -11.72 -30.43 40.46
CA GLU A 6 -10.44 -31.14 40.30
C GLU A 6 -10.44 -32.07 39.07
N ILE A 7 -11.56 -32.74 38.81
CA ILE A 7 -11.77 -33.56 37.60
C ILE A 7 -11.73 -32.66 36.35
N VAL A 8 -12.41 -31.51 36.40
CA VAL A 8 -12.39 -30.52 35.32
C VAL A 8 -10.98 -29.98 35.06
N VAL A 9 -10.20 -29.67 36.11
CA VAL A 9 -8.81 -29.18 35.96
C VAL A 9 -7.90 -30.25 35.34
N ARG A 10 -8.04 -31.52 35.73
CA ARG A 10 -7.27 -32.62 35.15
C ARG A 10 -7.57 -32.83 33.67
N ASP A 11 -8.84 -32.82 33.31
CA ASP A 11 -9.26 -33.03 31.92
C ASP A 11 -8.84 -31.85 31.03
N VAL A 12 -8.91 -30.61 31.55
CA VAL A 12 -8.36 -29.42 30.88
C VAL A 12 -6.84 -29.51 30.70
N THR A 13 -6.12 -30.00 31.71
CA THR A 13 -4.65 -30.16 31.63
C THR A 13 -4.28 -31.19 30.57
N ASN A 14 -4.98 -32.33 30.53
CA ASN A 14 -4.77 -33.37 29.52
C ASN A 14 -5.10 -32.88 28.11
N ALA A 15 -6.20 -32.14 27.94
CA ALA A 15 -6.53 -31.51 26.68
C ALA A 15 -5.46 -30.51 26.23
N GLY A 16 -4.94 -29.70 27.17
CA GLY A 16 -3.82 -28.78 26.92
C GLY A 16 -2.57 -29.50 26.40
N LEU A 17 -2.19 -30.63 27.01
CA LEU A 17 -1.05 -31.43 26.56
C LEU A 17 -1.24 -31.95 25.13
N VAL A 18 -2.42 -32.45 24.79
CA VAL A 18 -2.72 -32.97 23.44
C VAL A 18 -2.72 -31.84 22.41
N VAL A 19 -3.31 -30.69 22.73
CA VAL A 19 -3.31 -29.52 21.84
C VAL A 19 -1.88 -29.02 21.62
N SER A 20 -1.07 -28.89 22.67
CA SER A 20 0.32 -28.45 22.55
C SER A 20 1.17 -29.43 21.74
N ASP A 21 1.03 -30.74 21.95
CA ASP A 21 1.70 -31.75 21.13
C ASP A 21 1.28 -31.65 19.66
N ARG A 22 -0.02 -31.46 19.38
CA ARG A 22 -0.50 -31.31 18.01
C ARG A 22 0.06 -30.06 17.33
N VAL A 23 0.03 -28.91 18.01
CA VAL A 23 0.63 -27.66 17.52
C VAL A 23 2.12 -27.83 17.26
N GLY A 24 2.84 -28.51 18.16
CA GLY A 24 4.26 -28.79 17.99
C GLY A 24 4.55 -29.66 16.76
N ARG A 25 3.73 -30.70 16.52
CA ARG A 25 3.85 -31.54 15.33
C ARG A 25 3.50 -30.79 14.05
N ASP A 26 2.40 -30.03 14.05
CA ASP A 26 1.98 -29.28 12.86
C ASP A 26 3.03 -28.22 12.49
N ALA A 27 3.59 -27.51 13.47
CA ALA A 27 4.70 -26.58 13.24
C ALA A 27 5.95 -27.30 12.68
N ALA A 28 6.29 -28.49 13.19
CA ALA A 28 7.42 -29.27 12.70
C ALA A 28 7.20 -29.89 11.31
N THR A 29 5.95 -30.05 10.86
CA THR A 29 5.64 -30.53 9.50
C THR A 29 5.75 -29.45 8.43
N GLN A 30 5.81 -28.17 8.82
CA GLN A 30 6.07 -27.10 7.87
C GLN A 30 7.56 -27.12 7.50
N ILE A 31 7.83 -27.51 6.26
CA ILE A 31 9.17 -27.44 5.69
C ILE A 31 9.50 -25.96 5.45
N ASP A 32 10.74 -25.57 5.72
CA ASP A 32 11.22 -24.24 5.39
C ASP A 32 11.07 -23.96 3.88
N LEU A 33 10.74 -22.73 3.52
CA LEU A 33 10.48 -22.38 2.11
C LEU A 33 11.72 -22.59 1.23
N GLU A 34 12.92 -22.31 1.75
CA GLU A 34 14.18 -22.51 1.02
C GLU A 34 14.40 -24.01 0.77
N GLU A 35 14.26 -24.85 1.80
CA GLU A 35 14.40 -26.30 1.70
C GLU A 35 13.37 -26.92 0.74
N ALA A 36 12.12 -26.45 0.79
CA ALA A 36 11.06 -26.88 -0.14
C ALA A 36 11.39 -26.51 -1.59
N LEU A 37 11.94 -25.31 -1.82
CA LEU A 37 12.38 -24.88 -3.15
C LEU A 37 13.60 -25.66 -3.63
N GLU A 38 14.55 -26.02 -2.76
CA GLU A 38 15.69 -26.86 -3.11
C GLU A 38 15.27 -28.27 -3.52
N ALA A 39 14.35 -28.88 -2.78
CA ALA A 39 13.79 -30.18 -3.12
C ALA A 39 13.11 -30.18 -4.50
N SER A 40 12.49 -29.06 -4.88
CA SER A 40 11.84 -28.90 -6.19
C SER A 40 12.82 -28.90 -7.38
N ARG A 41 14.09 -28.51 -7.17
CA ARG A 41 15.13 -28.47 -8.23
C ARG A 41 15.48 -29.86 -8.76
N TYR A 42 15.27 -30.89 -7.94
CA TYR A 42 15.50 -32.29 -8.30
C TYR A 42 14.24 -32.98 -8.82
N SER A 43 13.10 -32.28 -8.86
CA SER A 43 11.87 -32.80 -9.47
C SER A 43 12.02 -32.83 -10.99
N SER A 44 11.77 -33.99 -11.60
CA SER A 44 11.76 -34.14 -13.06
C SER A 44 10.60 -33.38 -13.73
N HIS A 45 9.58 -32.95 -12.95
CA HIS A 45 8.40 -32.24 -13.41
C HIS A 45 8.03 -31.09 -12.44
N PRO A 46 8.70 -29.92 -12.52
CA PRO A 46 8.43 -28.78 -11.63
C PRO A 46 7.08 -28.09 -11.89
N TYR A 47 6.43 -28.40 -13.02
CA TYR A 47 5.09 -27.94 -13.35
C TYR A 47 4.15 -29.14 -13.45
N ALA A 48 3.51 -29.51 -12.34
CA ALA A 48 2.37 -30.40 -12.38
C ALA A 48 1.13 -29.55 -12.66
N THR A 49 0.41 -29.82 -13.75
CA THR A 49 -0.94 -29.28 -13.90
C THR A 49 -1.77 -29.81 -12.75
N GLN A 50 -2.38 -28.91 -11.97
CA GLN A 50 -3.22 -29.30 -10.85
C GLN A 50 -4.24 -30.35 -11.33
N PRO A 51 -4.35 -31.53 -10.68
CA PRO A 51 -5.29 -32.55 -11.11
C PRO A 51 -6.70 -31.94 -11.20
N LYS A 52 -7.40 -32.19 -12.31
CA LYS A 52 -8.72 -31.60 -12.58
C LYS A 52 -9.77 -31.90 -11.50
N GLU A 53 -9.53 -32.95 -10.73
CA GLU A 53 -10.36 -33.42 -9.61
C GLU A 53 -10.12 -32.66 -8.30
N TRP A 54 -9.03 -31.87 -8.21
CA TRP A 54 -8.69 -31.10 -7.03
C TRP A 54 -9.27 -29.68 -7.15
N PRO A 55 -9.84 -29.12 -6.06
CA PRO A 55 -10.30 -27.74 -6.07
C PRO A 55 -9.14 -26.80 -6.37
N SER A 56 -9.37 -25.78 -7.19
CA SER A 56 -8.33 -24.81 -7.54
C SER A 56 -7.76 -24.14 -6.29
N SER A 57 -6.46 -23.87 -6.29
CA SER A 57 -5.82 -23.18 -5.14
C SER A 57 -6.28 -21.72 -5.00
N VAL A 58 -6.82 -21.15 -6.08
CA VAL A 58 -7.40 -19.81 -6.14
C VAL A 58 -8.70 -19.90 -6.94
N GLU A 59 -9.73 -19.18 -6.52
CA GLU A 59 -10.99 -19.04 -7.22
C GLU A 59 -11.34 -17.55 -7.33
N VAL A 60 -11.86 -17.13 -8.48
CA VAL A 60 -12.38 -15.77 -8.66
C VAL A 60 -13.74 -15.71 -7.99
N VAL A 61 -13.80 -15.05 -6.84
CA VAL A 61 -15.04 -14.92 -6.06
C VAL A 61 -15.94 -13.83 -6.61
N ASP A 62 -15.37 -12.72 -7.09
CA ASP A 62 -16.13 -11.55 -7.53
C ASP A 62 -15.39 -10.72 -8.60
N HIS A 63 -16.12 -9.86 -9.30
CA HIS A 63 -15.61 -8.88 -10.26
C HIS A 63 -16.39 -7.57 -10.18
N TRP A 64 -15.69 -6.44 -10.39
CA TRP A 64 -16.27 -5.11 -10.31
C TRP A 64 -15.90 -4.31 -11.56
N GLU A 65 -16.90 -3.64 -12.14
CA GLU A 65 -16.70 -2.67 -13.21
C GLU A 65 -16.06 -1.39 -12.67
N LEU A 66 -15.36 -0.66 -13.53
CA LEU A 66 -14.78 0.63 -13.16
C LEU A 66 -15.90 1.66 -12.86
N PRO A 67 -15.68 2.59 -11.91
CA PRO A 67 -16.64 3.64 -11.60
C PRO A 67 -17.04 4.45 -12.85
N PRO A 68 -18.34 4.69 -13.12
CA PRO A 68 -18.78 5.43 -14.30
C PRO A 68 -18.15 6.82 -14.43
N VAL A 69 -17.97 7.53 -13.32
CA VAL A 69 -17.33 8.87 -13.30
C VAL A 69 -15.91 8.85 -13.84
N LEU A 70 -15.16 7.77 -13.57
CA LEU A 70 -13.80 7.60 -14.08
C LEU A 70 -13.82 7.36 -15.60
N VAL A 71 -14.74 6.51 -16.07
CA VAL A 71 -14.91 6.21 -17.50
C VAL A 71 -15.33 7.45 -18.28
N GLU A 72 -16.28 8.23 -17.74
CA GLU A 72 -16.70 9.50 -18.32
C GLU A 72 -15.55 10.50 -18.40
N ARG A 73 -14.75 10.64 -17.32
CA ARG A 73 -13.57 11.52 -17.31
C ARG A 73 -12.54 11.11 -18.34
N TYR A 74 -12.24 9.81 -18.44
CA TYR A 74 -11.29 9.28 -19.42
C TYR A 74 -11.74 9.54 -20.86
N ASN A 75 -13.02 9.29 -21.15
CA ASN A 75 -13.59 9.56 -22.47
C ASN A 75 -13.62 11.05 -22.81
N ALA A 76 -13.90 11.92 -21.82
CA ALA A 76 -13.88 13.37 -22.00
C ALA A 76 -12.46 13.91 -22.30
N ALA A 77 -11.41 13.24 -21.82
CA ALA A 77 -10.02 13.52 -22.17
C ALA A 77 -9.62 13.01 -23.57
N GLY A 78 -10.58 12.55 -24.38
CA GLY A 78 -10.34 12.05 -25.74
C GLY A 78 -9.79 10.63 -25.80
N GLY A 79 -9.71 9.91 -24.67
CA GLY A 79 -9.19 8.54 -24.61
C GLY A 79 -7.69 8.41 -24.88
N GLU A 80 -6.97 9.53 -24.96
CA GLU A 80 -5.52 9.62 -25.17
C GLU A 80 -4.78 10.21 -23.95
N GLY A 81 -5.51 10.57 -22.90
CA GLY A 81 -4.94 11.09 -21.65
C GLY A 81 -4.05 10.07 -20.93
N THR A 82 -3.09 10.56 -20.14
CA THR A 82 -2.25 9.67 -19.34
C THR A 82 -3.09 9.08 -18.22
N ALA A 83 -3.33 7.78 -18.26
CA ALA A 83 -4.09 7.08 -17.24
C ALA A 83 -3.24 6.02 -16.54
N LEU A 84 -3.26 6.06 -15.21
CA LEU A 84 -2.62 5.07 -14.35
C LEU A 84 -3.67 4.50 -13.40
N CYS A 85 -3.46 3.28 -12.92
CA CYS A 85 -4.32 2.70 -11.90
C CYS A 85 -3.54 1.77 -10.98
N GLY A 86 -4.14 1.49 -9.82
CA GLY A 86 -3.58 0.56 -8.86
C GLY A 86 -4.49 0.34 -7.67
N ILE A 87 -3.95 -0.35 -6.67
CA ILE A 87 -4.63 -0.65 -5.42
C ILE A 87 -3.76 -0.26 -4.23
N PHE A 88 -4.42 0.18 -3.18
CA PHE A 88 -3.87 0.42 -1.84
C PHE A 88 -4.61 -0.49 -0.84
N PRO A 89 -4.15 -1.74 -0.69
CA PRO A 89 -4.77 -2.69 0.23
C PRO A 89 -4.81 -2.21 1.67
N GLU A 90 -3.82 -1.41 2.09
CA GLU A 90 -3.66 -0.88 3.45
C GLU A 90 -4.84 -0.01 3.89
N ILE A 91 -5.49 0.66 2.93
CA ILE A 91 -6.66 1.51 3.16
C ILE A 91 -7.92 1.02 2.42
N ARG A 92 -7.86 -0.20 1.85
CA ARG A 92 -8.95 -0.84 1.08
C ARG A 92 -9.46 0.02 -0.07
N ARG A 93 -8.56 0.70 -0.79
CA ARG A 93 -8.91 1.57 -1.92
C ARG A 93 -8.25 1.13 -3.22
N ALA A 94 -9.00 1.17 -4.31
CA ALA A 94 -8.45 1.22 -5.66
C ALA A 94 -8.34 2.68 -6.06
N TRP A 95 -7.40 2.98 -6.95
CA TRP A 95 -7.18 4.32 -7.45
C TRP A 95 -6.95 4.32 -8.95
N ALA A 96 -7.26 5.44 -9.58
CA ALA A 96 -6.90 5.72 -10.96
C ALA A 96 -6.59 7.21 -11.13
N THR A 97 -5.70 7.55 -12.03
CA THR A 97 -5.48 8.92 -12.49
C THR A 97 -5.93 9.06 -13.93
N VAL A 98 -6.45 10.24 -14.27
CA VAL A 98 -6.66 10.68 -15.64
C VAL A 98 -6.11 12.09 -15.72
N ASP A 99 -4.99 12.24 -16.42
CA ASP A 99 -4.19 13.46 -16.46
C ASP A 99 -3.86 13.95 -15.04
N ASN A 100 -4.45 15.06 -14.59
CA ASN A 100 -4.19 15.68 -13.29
C ASN A 100 -5.21 15.33 -12.20
N SER A 101 -6.24 14.55 -12.53
CA SER A 101 -7.29 14.12 -11.61
C SER A 101 -6.95 12.74 -11.03
N LEU A 102 -7.10 12.57 -9.72
CA LEU A 102 -7.02 11.29 -9.03
C LEU A 102 -8.42 10.85 -8.57
N PHE A 103 -8.74 9.59 -8.77
CA PHE A 103 -9.95 8.93 -8.32
C PHE A 103 -9.60 7.86 -7.30
N LEU A 104 -10.38 7.74 -6.23
CA LEU A 104 -10.16 6.76 -5.16
C LEU A 104 -11.50 6.14 -4.74
N TRP A 105 -11.62 4.80 -4.76
CA TRP A 105 -12.87 4.11 -4.40
C TRP A 105 -12.58 2.80 -3.67
N ARG A 106 -13.58 2.22 -3.02
CA ARG A 106 -13.43 0.92 -2.35
C ARG A 106 -13.43 -0.23 -3.34
N PHE A 107 -12.43 -1.11 -3.26
CA PHE A 107 -12.41 -2.34 -4.06
C PHE A 107 -13.04 -3.53 -3.32
N ASP A 108 -13.17 -3.47 -2.00
CA ASP A 108 -13.64 -4.58 -1.18
C ASP A 108 -15.17 -4.57 -1.00
N LYS A 109 -15.79 -3.39 -1.12
CA LYS A 109 -17.23 -3.17 -0.97
C LYS A 109 -17.61 -1.98 -1.84
N TRP A 110 -18.44 -2.19 -2.86
CA TRP A 110 -18.95 -1.07 -3.64
C TRP A 110 -20.00 -0.28 -2.85
N ASP A 111 -19.72 0.99 -2.57
CA ASP A 111 -20.60 1.95 -1.88
C ASP A 111 -21.15 3.02 -2.82
N GLY A 112 -20.88 2.90 -4.12
CA GLY A 112 -21.28 3.89 -5.14
C GLY A 112 -20.44 5.16 -5.13
N GLN A 113 -19.40 5.25 -4.31
CA GLN A 113 -18.56 6.44 -4.19
C GLN A 113 -17.25 6.29 -4.95
N CYS A 114 -16.91 7.33 -5.71
CA CYS A 114 -15.61 7.47 -6.36
C CYS A 114 -15.22 8.96 -6.34
N PRO A 115 -14.82 9.49 -5.18
CA PRO A 115 -14.37 10.88 -5.06
C PRO A 115 -13.21 11.18 -6.01
N GLU A 116 -13.31 12.33 -6.66
CA GLU A 116 -12.24 12.95 -7.42
C GLU A 116 -11.45 13.90 -6.51
N TYR A 117 -10.13 13.77 -6.54
CA TYR A 117 -9.19 14.77 -6.07
C TYR A 117 -8.56 15.45 -7.28
N SER A 118 -8.85 16.72 -7.45
CA SER A 118 -8.29 17.58 -8.48
C SER A 118 -7.66 18.81 -7.82
N GLY A 119 -6.42 19.09 -8.17
CA GLY A 119 -5.63 20.14 -7.53
C GLY A 119 -4.32 20.45 -8.25
N GLU A 120 -3.85 19.52 -9.09
CA GLU A 120 -2.58 19.67 -9.80
C GLU A 120 -2.78 20.31 -11.18
N GLU A 121 -1.85 21.16 -11.61
CA GLU A 121 -1.90 21.76 -12.96
C GLU A 121 -1.41 20.80 -14.04
N GLN A 122 -0.55 19.85 -13.65
CA GLN A 122 0.11 18.91 -14.56
C GLN A 122 -0.39 17.48 -14.36
N ALA A 123 -0.23 16.67 -15.40
CA ALA A 123 -0.58 15.26 -15.35
C ALA A 123 0.23 14.52 -14.27
N ILE A 124 -0.46 13.68 -13.51
CA ILE A 124 0.12 12.81 -12.48
C ILE A 124 0.78 11.63 -13.21
N CYS A 125 2.09 11.51 -13.07
CA CYS A 125 2.90 10.49 -13.73
C CYS A 125 3.22 9.28 -12.85
N ALA A 126 3.06 9.41 -11.53
CA ALA A 126 3.13 8.27 -10.61
C ALA A 126 2.43 8.60 -9.27
N VAL A 127 1.93 7.56 -8.60
CA VAL A 127 1.22 7.64 -7.32
C VAL A 127 1.78 6.59 -6.37
N GLY A 128 1.94 6.94 -5.08
CA GLY A 128 2.33 6.00 -4.03
C GLY A 128 1.61 6.26 -2.71
N LEU A 129 1.45 5.22 -1.89
CA LEU A 129 0.94 5.33 -0.53
C LEU A 129 2.05 4.99 0.46
N ALA A 130 2.18 5.79 1.51
CA ALA A 130 3.15 5.57 2.58
C ALA A 130 2.52 5.78 3.95
N LYS A 131 2.96 5.01 4.95
CA LYS A 131 2.59 5.27 6.35
C LYS A 131 3.28 6.54 6.85
N THR A 132 2.59 7.35 7.65
CA THR A 132 3.19 8.54 8.27
C THR A 132 4.23 8.16 9.32
N ARG A 133 5.29 8.96 9.42
CA ARG A 133 6.21 8.92 10.57
C ARG A 133 5.52 9.48 11.81
N PRO A 134 5.63 8.81 12.97
CA PRO A 134 5.08 9.31 14.23
C PRO A 134 5.60 10.71 14.57
N GLY A 135 4.72 11.58 15.06
CA GLY A 135 5.09 12.92 15.56
C GLY A 135 5.30 13.99 14.49
N ILE A 136 5.11 13.69 13.20
CA ILE A 136 5.22 14.71 12.14
C ILE A 136 3.88 15.39 11.83
N PHE A 137 2.81 14.60 11.81
CA PHE A 137 1.45 15.08 11.53
C PHE A 137 0.55 14.84 12.74
N VAL A 138 -0.62 15.48 12.71
CA VAL A 138 -1.72 15.15 13.64
C VAL A 138 -2.15 13.69 13.46
N GLU A 139 -2.64 13.06 14.53
CA GLU A 139 -3.01 11.62 14.53
C GLU A 139 -4.09 11.26 13.50
N ALA A 140 -4.88 12.25 13.07
CA ALA A 140 -5.89 12.07 12.03
C ALA A 140 -5.29 11.72 10.65
N ILE A 141 -4.01 12.05 10.38
CA ILE A 141 -3.32 11.70 9.14
C ILE A 141 -2.50 10.43 9.38
N GLN A 142 -3.01 9.27 8.96
CA GLN A 142 -2.34 7.97 9.16
C GLN A 142 -1.45 7.57 7.99
N TYR A 143 -1.79 8.03 6.78
CA TYR A 143 -1.00 7.77 5.57
C TYR A 143 -0.73 9.07 4.81
N LEU A 144 0.25 9.00 3.93
CA LEU A 144 0.58 10.00 2.94
C LEU A 144 0.39 9.38 1.56
N LEU A 145 -0.36 10.10 0.74
CA LEU A 145 -0.38 9.88 -0.69
C LEU A 145 0.71 10.75 -1.30
N VAL A 146 1.55 10.14 -2.13
CA VAL A 146 2.63 10.80 -2.85
C VAL A 146 2.23 10.89 -4.30
N LEU A 147 2.05 12.11 -4.81
CA LEU A 147 1.76 12.38 -6.22
C LEU A 147 3.02 12.94 -6.86
N ALA A 148 3.45 12.36 -7.98
CA ALA A 148 4.46 12.96 -8.83
C ALA A 148 3.82 13.52 -10.08
N THR A 149 4.21 14.75 -10.41
CA THR A 149 4.03 15.37 -11.72
C THR A 149 5.41 15.55 -12.37
N PRO A 150 5.49 15.93 -13.66
CA PRO A 150 6.75 16.27 -14.29
C PRO A 150 7.52 17.38 -13.58
N THR A 151 6.84 18.29 -12.85
CA THR A 151 7.49 19.43 -12.16
C THR A 151 7.58 19.31 -10.66
N GLU A 152 6.70 18.54 -10.00
CA GLU A 152 6.55 18.56 -8.55
C GLU A 152 6.31 17.17 -7.95
N LEU A 153 6.71 17.03 -6.68
CA LEU A 153 6.32 15.95 -5.79
C LEU A 153 5.42 16.55 -4.72
N ILE A 154 4.19 16.07 -4.64
CA ILE A 154 3.17 16.55 -3.71
C ILE A 154 2.88 15.46 -2.68
N LEU A 155 2.91 15.83 -1.40
CA LEU A 155 2.38 14.99 -0.33
C LEU A 155 0.95 15.43 0.00
N VAL A 156 0.04 14.47 0.04
CA VAL A 156 -1.36 14.66 0.47
C VAL A 156 -1.61 13.76 1.67
N GLY A 157 -2.16 14.32 2.74
CA GLY A 157 -2.53 13.58 3.93
C GLY A 157 -3.71 12.67 3.65
N VAL A 158 -3.69 11.45 4.18
CA VAL A 158 -4.80 10.50 4.09
C VAL A 158 -5.34 10.27 5.49
N CYS A 159 -6.60 10.63 5.68
CA CYS A 159 -7.32 10.48 6.93
C CYS A 159 -8.33 9.33 6.79
N CYS A 160 -8.15 8.29 7.58
CA CYS A 160 -9.04 7.14 7.64
C CYS A 160 -9.94 7.26 8.87
N THR A 161 -11.25 7.13 8.67
CA THR A 161 -12.23 7.10 9.74
C THR A 161 -12.88 5.72 9.80
N GLY A 162 -12.88 5.14 11.00
CA GLY A 162 -13.55 3.88 11.25
C GLY A 162 -15.05 4.04 11.43
N ARG A 163 -15.80 3.00 11.11
CA ARG A 163 -17.21 2.92 11.49
C ARG A 163 -17.32 2.87 13.02
N GLY A 164 -18.31 3.54 13.60
CA GLY A 164 -18.48 3.64 15.06
C GLY A 164 -18.66 2.30 15.79
N ASP A 165 -18.93 1.21 15.06
CA ASP A 165 -19.03 -0.17 15.58
C ASP A 165 -17.68 -0.92 15.61
N GLY A 166 -16.60 -0.31 15.12
CA GLY A 166 -15.25 -0.89 15.08
C GLY A 166 -15.02 -1.99 14.02
N THR A 167 -16.03 -2.29 13.19
CA THR A 167 -15.94 -3.39 12.21
C THR A 167 -15.12 -3.04 10.97
N ASP A 168 -15.03 -1.75 10.65
CA ASP A 168 -14.33 -1.25 9.47
C ASP A 168 -13.53 0.01 9.83
N PRO A 169 -12.20 -0.11 10.06
CA PRO A 169 -11.36 1.04 10.40
C PRO A 169 -11.12 1.99 9.20
N TYR A 170 -11.50 1.59 8.00
CA TYR A 170 -11.30 2.33 6.74
C TYR A 170 -12.64 2.61 6.05
N ALA A 171 -13.68 2.81 6.86
CA ALA A 171 -15.04 3.07 6.39
C ALA A 171 -15.04 4.27 5.46
N GLU A 172 -14.49 5.40 5.91
CA GLU A 172 -14.27 6.57 5.06
C GLU A 172 -12.78 6.89 4.97
N VAL A 173 -12.39 7.41 3.81
CA VAL A 173 -11.03 7.90 3.54
C VAL A 173 -11.18 9.28 2.92
N SER A 174 -10.58 10.28 3.56
CA SER A 174 -10.53 11.65 3.06
C SER A 174 -9.09 12.08 2.80
N LEU A 175 -8.93 12.97 1.82
CA LEU A 175 -7.63 13.49 1.40
C LEU A 175 -7.49 14.93 1.88
N GLN A 176 -6.37 15.23 2.53
CA GLN A 176 -6.06 16.52 3.12
C GLN A 176 -4.83 17.12 2.40
N PRO A 177 -4.98 18.20 1.62
CA PRO A 177 -3.84 18.87 0.99
C PRO A 177 -2.80 19.33 2.01
N LEU A 178 -1.51 19.13 1.69
CA LEU A 178 -0.38 19.56 2.50
C LEU A 178 0.56 20.46 1.67
N PRO A 179 0.17 21.70 1.33
CA PRO A 179 0.91 22.55 0.38
C PRO A 179 2.35 22.85 0.81
N GLU A 180 2.63 22.85 2.12
CA GLU A 180 3.99 23.05 2.64
C GLU A 180 4.93 21.84 2.43
N TYR A 181 4.38 20.73 1.92
CA TYR A 181 5.11 19.50 1.64
C TYR A 181 5.24 19.19 0.15
N THR A 182 4.93 20.18 -0.71
CA THR A 182 5.21 20.14 -2.14
C THR A 182 6.63 20.60 -2.43
N ILE A 183 7.35 19.87 -3.29
CA ILE A 183 8.72 20.19 -3.70
C ILE A 183 8.92 19.97 -5.19
N PRO A 184 9.90 20.62 -5.83
CA PRO A 184 10.18 20.36 -7.24
C PRO A 184 10.69 18.93 -7.50
N SER A 185 10.31 18.38 -8.65
CA SER A 185 10.86 17.15 -9.23
C SER A 185 12.25 17.37 -9.85
N ASP A 186 12.71 18.63 -9.94
CA ASP A 186 13.93 19.07 -10.62
C ASP A 186 14.03 18.57 -12.07
N GLY A 187 12.90 18.47 -12.75
CA GLY A 187 12.81 17.99 -14.14
C GLY A 187 12.95 16.49 -14.30
N VAL A 188 13.05 15.74 -13.19
CA VAL A 188 13.11 14.28 -13.22
C VAL A 188 11.70 13.72 -13.11
N THR A 189 11.24 13.03 -14.16
CA THR A 189 9.97 12.28 -14.10
C THR A 189 10.15 11.06 -13.20
N MET A 190 9.42 11.02 -12.08
CA MET A 190 9.40 9.84 -11.21
C MET A 190 8.59 8.73 -11.86
N THR A 191 9.05 7.49 -11.73
CA THR A 191 8.45 6.31 -12.36
C THR A 191 7.90 5.30 -11.38
N CYS A 192 8.43 5.26 -10.15
CA CYS A 192 7.94 4.36 -9.12
C CYS A 192 8.22 4.89 -7.71
N PHE A 193 7.48 4.32 -6.76
CA PHE A 193 7.56 4.64 -5.34
C PHE A 193 7.63 3.37 -4.52
N THR A 194 8.31 3.43 -3.39
CA THR A 194 8.19 2.44 -2.33
C THR A 194 8.34 3.11 -0.97
N CYS A 195 7.87 2.44 0.08
CA CYS A 195 8.02 2.94 1.43
C CYS A 195 8.38 1.82 2.40
N THR A 196 8.89 2.23 3.56
CA THR A 196 9.12 1.31 4.68
C THR A 196 7.98 1.40 5.67
N SER A 197 7.83 0.37 6.51
CA SER A 197 6.89 0.39 7.65
C SER A 197 7.16 1.53 8.66
N LYS A 198 8.35 2.14 8.60
CA LYS A 198 8.78 3.29 9.41
C LYS A 198 8.46 4.65 8.75
N GLY A 199 7.85 4.67 7.57
CA GLY A 199 7.47 5.90 6.87
C GLY A 199 8.61 6.59 6.12
N HIS A 200 9.70 5.88 5.78
CA HIS A 200 10.63 6.35 4.75
C HIS A 200 10.02 6.14 3.38
N ILE A 201 10.15 7.15 2.51
CA ILE A 201 9.61 7.15 1.15
C ILE A 201 10.79 7.21 0.19
N TYR A 202 10.83 6.29 -0.75
CA TYR A 202 11.83 6.23 -1.80
C TYR A 202 11.15 6.35 -3.16
N LEU A 203 11.79 7.07 -4.07
CA LEU A 203 11.38 7.19 -5.46
C LEU A 203 12.48 6.72 -6.39
N ALA A 204 12.11 6.27 -7.59
CA ALA A 204 13.04 6.17 -8.71
C ALA A 204 12.62 7.12 -9.83
N GLY A 205 13.62 7.78 -10.41
CA GLY A 205 13.45 8.66 -11.56
C GLY A 205 13.77 7.95 -12.87
N ARG A 206 13.25 8.50 -13.97
CA ARG A 206 13.59 8.06 -15.34
C ARG A 206 15.07 8.28 -15.70
N ASP A 207 15.77 9.07 -14.91
CA ASP A 207 17.22 9.27 -14.96
C ASP A 207 18.02 8.08 -14.41
N GLY A 208 17.36 7.05 -13.88
CA GLY A 208 18.00 5.86 -13.31
C GLY A 208 18.49 6.05 -11.88
N HIS A 209 18.12 7.15 -11.22
CA HIS A 209 18.52 7.43 -9.84
C HIS A 209 17.44 7.06 -8.82
N VAL A 210 17.89 6.75 -7.61
CA VAL A 210 17.03 6.51 -6.44
C VAL A 210 17.12 7.71 -5.51
N TYR A 211 15.96 8.14 -5.05
CA TYR A 211 15.78 9.32 -4.22
C TYR A 211 15.10 8.95 -2.89
N GLU A 212 15.46 9.61 -1.80
CA GLU A 212 14.65 9.64 -0.58
C GLU A 212 13.84 10.93 -0.54
N LEU A 213 12.52 10.81 -0.31
CA LEU A 213 11.67 11.94 0.04
C LEU A 213 11.65 12.09 1.55
N GLN A 214 12.32 13.12 2.04
CA GLN A 214 12.42 13.41 3.45
C GLN A 214 11.42 14.49 3.83
N TYR A 215 10.57 14.18 4.82
CA TYR A 215 9.58 15.11 5.35
C TYR A 215 9.70 15.21 6.88
N THR A 216 9.44 16.40 7.42
CA THR A 216 9.60 16.76 8.85
C THR A 216 8.53 17.78 9.26
N THR A 217 8.38 18.03 10.56
CA THR A 217 7.52 19.13 11.08
C THR A 217 7.99 20.52 10.62
N GLY A 218 9.18 20.60 10.03
CA GLY A 218 9.86 21.84 9.71
C GLY A 218 10.41 22.55 10.94
N SER A 219 11.26 23.53 10.67
CA SER A 219 11.65 24.58 11.61
C SER A 219 11.85 25.86 10.79
N SER A 220 12.09 27.00 11.44
CA SER A 220 12.24 28.27 10.71
C SER A 220 13.43 28.29 9.73
N TRP A 221 14.36 27.32 9.80
CA TRP A 221 15.51 27.18 8.88
C TRP A 221 15.52 25.87 8.08
N GLN A 222 14.58 24.94 8.31
CA GLN A 222 14.53 23.65 7.61
C GLN A 222 13.21 23.54 6.83
N LYS A 223 13.32 23.30 5.52
CA LYS A 223 12.15 22.97 4.69
C LYS A 223 11.45 21.72 5.24
N ARG A 224 10.12 21.73 5.20
CA ARG A 224 9.29 20.60 5.68
C ARG A 224 9.42 19.36 4.81
N CYS A 225 9.77 19.52 3.53
CA CYS A 225 9.95 18.43 2.59
C CYS A 225 11.18 18.70 1.71
N ARG A 226 11.94 17.65 1.36
CA ARG A 226 13.05 17.70 0.41
C ARG A 226 13.28 16.35 -0.27
N LYS A 227 13.79 16.38 -1.48
CA LYS A 227 14.22 15.21 -2.26
C LYS A 227 15.75 15.09 -2.17
N VAL A 228 16.25 13.91 -1.84
CA VAL A 228 17.70 13.64 -1.73
C VAL A 228 18.06 12.50 -2.66
N CYS A 229 18.97 12.73 -3.62
CA CYS A 229 19.48 11.65 -4.47
C CYS A 229 20.45 10.77 -3.68
N LEU A 230 20.20 9.47 -3.62
CA LEU A 230 21.02 8.50 -2.88
C LEU A 230 22.07 7.83 -3.77
N THR A 231 21.83 7.80 -5.07
CA THR A 231 22.70 7.13 -6.05
C THR A 231 23.63 8.07 -6.78
N ALA A 232 23.47 9.39 -6.60
CA ALA A 232 24.42 10.34 -7.12
C ALA A 232 25.74 10.23 -6.34
N GLY A 233 26.85 10.05 -7.06
CA GLY A 233 28.18 10.14 -6.46
C GLY A 233 28.48 11.56 -5.96
N LEU A 234 29.58 11.74 -5.22
CA LEU A 234 30.10 13.03 -4.75
C LEU A 234 30.21 14.12 -5.85
N GLY A 235 30.21 13.73 -7.13
CA GLY A 235 30.23 14.64 -8.28
C GLY A 235 28.93 15.43 -8.54
N SER A 236 27.78 15.09 -7.94
CA SER A 236 26.52 15.84 -8.16
C SER A 236 26.25 16.95 -7.15
N LEU A 237 27.11 17.14 -6.13
CA LEU A 237 27.02 18.25 -5.18
C LEU A 237 27.57 19.57 -5.76
N VAL A 238 28.04 19.54 -7.01
CA VAL A 238 28.54 20.70 -7.75
C VAL A 238 27.65 20.91 -8.97
N SER A 239 26.42 21.38 -8.76
CA SER A 239 25.66 22.11 -9.77
C SER A 239 24.61 22.99 -9.15
#